data_AF-A0A957TSK9-F1
#
_entry.id   AF-A0A957TSK9-F1
#
_cell.length_a   1.000
_cell.length_b   1.000
_cell.length_c   1.000
_cell.angle_alpha   90.00
_cell.angle_beta   90.00
_cell.angle_gamma   90.00
#
_symmetry.space_group_name_H-M   'P 1'
#
loop_
_entity.id
_entity.type
_entity.pdbx_description
1 polymer ?
#
loop_
_entity_poly.entity_id
_entity_poly.type
_entity_poly.pdbx_seq_one_letter_code
_entity_poly.pdbx_strand_id
1 'polypeptide(L)'
;IAAKRGGPSRDWLNPNLEYVTTQRARTKIRTWLRKQGREENIQRGRQMLDKEMHRLSVGMTVEGLAKLFNFDKIDDFYAAIGYGDINSQQIAQRVFDQERREQERLAAQNGILINTRPRSTDTSGGLMVQGVEGLLTQLGRCCNPIPGDPITGYVTKGRGVTIHRTDCPNVSNIVRRGDTQRLIDVQWATERSETYPVKIQISAYDRSGLMRDVAILVADEHINMISVEALTGQKNNLALINATLEIEDVVQLMRVLTKIDRLPNIVEARRSLG
;
A
#
# COMPACT_ATOMS: atom_id res chain seq x y z
N ILE A 1 -36.11 6.21 39.26
CA ILE A 1 -37.16 5.36 38.64
C ILE A 1 -36.46 4.47 37.62
N ALA A 2 -36.66 3.15 37.66
CA ALA A 2 -36.09 2.21 36.68
C ALA A 2 -37.23 1.53 35.91
N ALA A 3 -37.17 1.53 34.58
CA ALA A 3 -38.17 0.89 33.73
C ALA A 3 -37.86 -0.61 33.57
N LYS A 4 -38.90 -1.46 33.59
CA LYS A 4 -38.77 -2.91 33.36
C LYS A 4 -38.53 -3.27 31.87
N ARG A 5 -38.82 -2.36 30.94
CA ARG A 5 -38.61 -2.53 29.49
C ARG A 5 -38.07 -1.23 28.89
N GLY A 6 -37.19 -1.36 27.90
CA GLY A 6 -36.48 -0.24 27.28
C GLY A 6 -34.96 -0.39 27.41
N GLY A 7 -34.21 0.47 26.73
CA GLY A 7 -32.76 0.48 26.75
C GLY A 7 -32.19 1.80 26.23
N PRO A 8 -30.88 2.02 26.36
CA PRO A 8 -30.24 3.25 25.94
C PRO A 8 -30.43 3.48 24.43
N SER A 9 -30.73 4.73 24.04
CA SER A 9 -30.76 5.15 22.64
C SER A 9 -29.34 5.45 22.13
N ARG A 10 -29.17 5.45 20.80
CA ARG A 10 -27.92 5.91 20.14
C ARG A 10 -27.62 7.37 20.47
N ASP A 11 -28.65 8.19 20.67
CA ASP A 11 -28.50 9.63 20.96
C ASP A 11 -27.79 9.90 22.29
N TRP A 12 -27.79 8.93 23.20
CA TRP A 12 -27.08 9.04 24.49
C TRP A 12 -25.55 9.08 24.32
N LEU A 13 -25.04 8.68 23.15
CA LEU A 13 -23.62 8.75 22.81
C LEU A 13 -23.26 10.03 22.04
N ASN A 14 -24.22 10.89 21.68
CA ASN A 14 -23.96 12.13 20.99
C ASN A 14 -23.25 13.13 21.94
N PRO A 15 -22.01 13.54 21.65
CA PRO A 15 -21.28 14.47 22.51
C PRO A 15 -21.97 15.83 22.65
N ASN A 16 -22.78 16.25 21.67
CA ASN A 16 -23.46 17.54 21.67
C ASN A 16 -24.72 17.57 22.55
N LEU A 17 -25.25 16.41 22.93
CA LEU A 17 -26.45 16.30 23.78
C LEU A 17 -26.12 16.09 25.26
N GLU A 18 -24.83 15.89 25.58
CA GLU A 18 -24.28 15.77 26.95
C GLU A 18 -24.99 14.80 27.90
N TYR A 19 -25.83 13.88 27.39
CA TYR A 19 -26.58 12.91 28.20
C TYR A 19 -25.70 11.97 29.03
N VAL A 20 -24.46 11.70 28.58
CA VAL A 20 -23.56 10.75 29.24
C VAL A 20 -22.14 11.31 29.33
N THR A 21 -21.76 11.75 30.53
CA THR A 21 -20.47 12.40 30.79
C THR A 21 -19.33 11.41 31.01
N THR A 22 -19.56 10.29 31.70
CA THR A 22 -18.47 9.36 32.07
C THR A 22 -18.12 8.38 30.94
N GLN A 23 -16.81 8.16 30.71
CA GLN A 23 -16.33 7.21 29.70
C GLN A 23 -16.81 5.78 29.98
N ARG A 24 -16.88 5.39 31.26
CA ARG A 24 -17.37 4.06 31.68
C ARG A 24 -18.83 3.83 31.26
N ALA A 25 -19.70 4.82 31.43
CA ALA A 25 -21.09 4.73 31.02
C ALA A 25 -21.22 4.69 29.48
N ARG A 26 -20.48 5.54 28.76
CA ARG A 26 -20.43 5.51 27.29
C ARG A 26 -20.00 4.15 26.75
N THR A 27 -18.98 3.53 27.35
CA THR A 27 -18.54 2.18 26.97
C THR A 27 -19.62 1.13 27.23
N LYS A 28 -20.28 1.13 28.39
CA LYS A 28 -21.38 0.19 28.68
C LYS A 28 -22.57 0.34 27.72
N ILE A 29 -22.93 1.59 27.39
CA ILE A 29 -24.00 1.88 26.42
C ILE A 29 -23.61 1.36 25.03
N ARG A 30 -22.38 1.61 24.57
CA ARG A 30 -21.87 1.04 23.32
C ARG A 30 -21.94 -0.48 23.34
N THR A 31 -21.50 -1.14 24.41
CA THR A 31 -21.57 -2.61 24.53
C THR A 31 -23.02 -3.12 24.50
N TRP A 32 -23.96 -2.41 25.12
CA TRP A 32 -25.38 -2.79 25.10
C TRP A 32 -25.97 -2.63 23.69
N LEU A 33 -25.74 -1.49 23.04
CA LEU A 33 -26.19 -1.25 21.66
C LEU A 33 -25.57 -2.26 20.68
N ARG A 34 -24.31 -2.66 20.90
CA ARG A 34 -23.61 -3.73 20.17
C ARG A 34 -24.23 -5.12 20.37
N LYS A 35 -24.95 -5.35 21.47
CA LYS A 35 -25.68 -6.61 21.65
C LYS A 35 -27.03 -6.55 20.96
N GLN A 36 -27.72 -5.41 21.06
CA GLN A 36 -29.07 -5.24 20.51
C GLN A 36 -29.09 -5.20 18.97
N GLY A 37 -28.11 -4.51 18.36
CA GLY A 37 -28.03 -4.37 16.90
C GLY A 37 -27.21 -5.47 16.21
N ARG A 38 -26.86 -6.56 16.89
CA ARG A 38 -25.88 -7.52 16.38
C ARG A 38 -26.26 -8.10 15.01
N GLU A 39 -27.52 -8.48 14.84
CA GLU A 39 -28.01 -9.10 13.60
C GLU A 39 -27.95 -8.12 12.40
N GLU A 40 -28.36 -6.88 12.62
CA GLU A 40 -28.26 -5.81 11.63
C GLU A 40 -26.80 -5.51 11.26
N ASN A 41 -25.91 -5.48 12.25
CA ASN A 41 -24.48 -5.25 12.01
C ASN A 41 -23.82 -6.44 11.31
N ILE A 42 -24.25 -7.68 11.55
CA ILE A 42 -23.80 -8.85 10.78
C ILE A 42 -24.19 -8.69 9.31
N GLN A 43 -25.46 -8.34 9.02
CA GLN A 43 -25.90 -8.14 7.64
C GLN A 43 -25.15 -7.02 6.95
N ARG A 44 -24.97 -5.88 7.62
CA ARG A 44 -24.21 -4.74 7.11
C ARG A 44 -22.75 -5.09 6.88
N GLY A 45 -22.11 -5.75 7.84
CA GLY A 45 -20.73 -6.19 7.74
C GLY A 45 -20.50 -7.18 6.61
N ARG A 46 -21.45 -8.08 6.37
CA ARG A 46 -21.45 -8.99 5.22
C ARG A 46 -21.46 -8.23 3.89
N GLN A 47 -22.39 -7.30 3.70
CA GLN A 47 -22.46 -6.49 2.48
C GLN A 47 -21.18 -5.66 2.26
N MET A 48 -20.64 -5.07 3.33
CA MET A 48 -19.39 -4.30 3.27
C MET A 48 -18.21 -5.19 2.90
N LEU A 49 -18.12 -6.39 3.49
CA LEU A 49 -17.05 -7.32 3.19
C LEU A 49 -17.14 -7.84 1.77
N ASP A 50 -18.32 -8.25 1.31
CA ASP A 50 -18.54 -8.77 -0.05
C ASP A 50 -18.12 -7.73 -1.10
N LYS A 51 -18.49 -6.46 -0.88
CA LYS A 51 -18.06 -5.35 -1.74
C LYS A 51 -16.54 -5.20 -1.76
N GLU A 52 -15.90 -5.27 -0.60
CA GLU A 52 -14.45 -5.11 -0.48
C GLU A 52 -13.68 -6.28 -1.11
N MET A 53 -14.15 -7.51 -0.88
CA MET A 53 -13.61 -8.73 -1.47
C MET A 53 -13.69 -8.70 -3.00
N HIS A 54 -14.81 -8.22 -3.54
CA HIS A 54 -14.98 -8.05 -4.98
C HIS A 54 -14.05 -6.98 -5.55
N ARG A 55 -13.98 -5.82 -4.88
CA ARG A 55 -13.15 -4.69 -5.29
C ARG A 55 -11.65 -5.03 -5.30
N LEU A 56 -11.19 -5.79 -4.32
CA LEU A 56 -9.80 -6.22 -4.21
C LEU A 56 -9.51 -7.50 -5.01
N SER A 57 -10.53 -8.09 -5.65
CA SER A 57 -10.48 -9.42 -6.27
C SER A 57 -9.77 -10.43 -5.37
N VAL A 58 -10.22 -10.57 -4.13
CA VAL A 58 -9.58 -11.47 -3.17
C VAL A 58 -9.94 -12.93 -3.50
N GLY A 59 -8.93 -13.77 -3.75
CA GLY A 59 -9.12 -15.19 -4.07
C GLY A 59 -9.35 -16.10 -2.86
N MET A 60 -9.26 -15.58 -1.63
CA MET A 60 -9.42 -16.37 -0.40
C MET A 60 -10.88 -16.47 0.05
N THR A 61 -11.22 -17.54 0.78
CA THR A 61 -12.56 -17.66 1.37
C THR A 61 -12.74 -16.70 2.55
N VAL A 62 -13.99 -16.35 2.85
CA VAL A 62 -14.31 -15.45 3.98
C VAL A 62 -13.82 -16.05 5.31
N GLU A 63 -13.87 -17.38 5.46
CA GLU A 63 -13.33 -18.09 6.62
C GLU A 63 -11.82 -17.91 6.74
N GLY A 64 -11.10 -17.97 5.61
CA GLY A 64 -9.67 -17.73 5.56
C GLY A 64 -9.33 -16.30 6.02
N LEU A 65 -10.08 -15.31 5.52
CA LEU A 65 -9.90 -13.92 5.91
C LEU A 65 -10.24 -13.69 7.39
N ALA A 66 -11.33 -14.25 7.91
CA ALA A 66 -11.70 -14.16 9.32
C ALA A 66 -10.59 -14.71 10.24
N LYS A 67 -9.96 -15.83 9.84
CA LYS A 67 -8.82 -16.41 10.56
C LYS A 67 -7.59 -15.48 10.57
N LEU A 68 -7.33 -14.74 9.49
CA LEU A 68 -6.23 -13.74 9.49
C LEU A 68 -6.45 -12.65 10.54
N PHE A 69 -7.70 -12.34 10.87
CA PHE A 69 -8.08 -11.39 11.92
C PHE A 69 -8.29 -12.04 13.30
N ASN A 70 -7.95 -13.33 13.45
CA ASN A 70 -8.13 -14.12 14.68
C ASN A 70 -9.60 -14.26 15.12
N PHE A 71 -10.52 -14.38 14.17
CA PHE A 71 -11.92 -14.71 14.45
C PHE A 71 -12.20 -16.19 14.18
N ASP A 72 -12.77 -16.89 15.17
CA ASP A 72 -13.20 -18.29 15.03
C ASP A 72 -14.56 -18.42 14.35
N LYS A 73 -15.44 -17.43 14.56
CA LYS A 73 -16.80 -17.39 14.00
C LYS A 73 -16.92 -16.26 12.99
N ILE A 74 -17.44 -16.57 11.81
CA ILE A 74 -17.64 -15.60 10.73
C ILE A 74 -18.62 -14.50 11.15
N ASP A 75 -19.67 -14.84 11.90
CA ASP A 75 -20.65 -13.86 12.39
C ASP A 75 -20.01 -12.82 13.32
N ASP A 76 -19.02 -13.20 14.13
CA ASP A 76 -18.29 -12.25 14.98
C ASP A 76 -17.42 -11.31 14.12
N PHE A 77 -16.84 -11.83 13.03
CA PHE A 77 -16.08 -11.04 12.07
C PHE A 77 -16.97 -10.05 11.32
N TYR A 78 -18.13 -10.50 10.80
CA TYR A 78 -19.12 -9.62 10.17
C TYR A 78 -19.62 -8.55 11.14
N ALA A 79 -19.95 -8.93 12.38
CA ALA A 79 -20.35 -7.97 13.39
C ALA A 79 -19.26 -6.90 13.63
N ALA A 80 -17.99 -7.30 13.73
CA ALA A 80 -16.87 -6.38 13.92
C ALA A 80 -16.71 -5.38 12.76
N ILE A 81 -16.91 -5.82 11.52
CA ILE A 81 -16.93 -4.95 10.33
C ILE A 81 -18.13 -4.00 10.36
N GLY A 82 -19.33 -4.52 10.67
CA GLY A 82 -20.55 -3.73 10.75
C GLY A 82 -20.51 -2.63 11.81
N TYR A 83 -19.80 -2.89 12.93
CA TYR A 83 -19.53 -1.88 13.96
C TYR A 83 -18.45 -0.86 13.59
N GLY A 84 -17.65 -1.14 12.56
CA GLY A 84 -16.48 -0.35 12.19
C GLY A 84 -15.26 -0.58 13.08
N ASP A 85 -15.23 -1.67 13.87
CA ASP A 85 -14.02 -2.08 14.60
C ASP A 85 -12.94 -2.56 13.60
N ILE A 86 -13.37 -3.08 12.44
CA ILE A 86 -12.53 -3.41 11.29
C ILE A 86 -12.98 -2.57 10.09
N ASN A 87 -12.06 -1.82 9.49
CA ASN A 87 -12.34 -0.97 8.33
C ASN A 87 -11.80 -1.58 7.01
N SER A 88 -12.27 -1.07 5.87
CA SER A 88 -11.85 -1.53 4.54
C SER A 88 -10.33 -1.48 4.32
N GLN A 89 -9.65 -0.45 4.83
CA GLN A 89 -8.19 -0.32 4.68
C GLN A 89 -7.45 -1.43 5.43
N GLN A 90 -7.91 -1.79 6.62
CA GLN A 90 -7.35 -2.89 7.41
C GLN A 90 -7.56 -4.24 6.71
N ILE A 91 -8.74 -4.46 6.12
CA ILE A 91 -9.04 -5.65 5.30
C ILE A 91 -8.06 -5.73 4.13
N ALA A 92 -7.96 -4.64 3.36
CA ALA A 92 -7.08 -4.57 2.21
C ALA A 92 -5.62 -4.84 2.60
N GLN A 93 -5.11 -4.17 3.63
CA GLN A 93 -3.74 -4.35 4.12
C GLN A 93 -3.45 -5.82 4.47
N ARG A 94 -4.35 -6.49 5.20
CA ARG A 94 -4.18 -7.89 5.57
C ARG A 94 -4.19 -8.84 4.38
N VAL A 95 -5.00 -8.56 3.36
CA VAL A 95 -5.01 -9.34 2.12
C VAL A 95 -3.67 -9.21 1.39
N PHE A 96 -3.18 -7.99 1.19
CA PHE A 96 -1.90 -7.75 0.52
C PHE A 96 -0.70 -8.35 1.27
N ASP A 97 -0.67 -8.22 2.60
CA ASP A 97 0.40 -8.82 3.41
C ASP A 97 0.41 -10.35 3.29
N GLN A 98 -0.76 -10.97 3.20
CA GLN A 98 -0.88 -12.41 3.00
C GLN A 98 -0.40 -12.83 1.61
N GLU A 99 -0.82 -12.13 0.56
CA GLU A 99 -0.39 -12.40 -0.82
C GLU A 99 1.12 -12.21 -1.00
N ARG A 100 1.70 -11.15 -0.42
CA ARG A 100 3.15 -10.91 -0.44
C ARG A 100 3.91 -12.05 0.22
N ARG A 101 3.46 -12.50 1.41
CA ARG A 101 4.08 -13.66 2.09
C ARG A 101 3.96 -14.94 1.28
N GLU A 102 2.84 -15.14 0.60
CA GLU A 102 2.66 -16.30 -0.27
C GLU A 102 3.61 -16.26 -1.47
N GLN A 103 3.75 -15.10 -2.11
CA GLN A 103 4.72 -14.89 -3.20
C GLN A 103 6.16 -15.13 -2.74
N GLU A 104 6.56 -14.60 -1.59
CA GLU A 104 7.88 -14.83 -0.99
C GLU A 104 8.12 -16.32 -0.72
N ARG A 105 7.12 -17.03 -0.19
CA ARG A 105 7.20 -18.48 0.06
C ARG A 105 7.32 -19.30 -1.23
N LEU A 106 6.54 -18.96 -2.25
CA LEU A 106 6.57 -19.64 -3.56
C LEU A 106 7.89 -19.39 -4.29
N ALA A 107 8.43 -18.16 -4.21
CA ALA A 107 9.74 -17.81 -4.76
C ALA A 107 10.88 -18.57 -4.05
N ALA A 108 10.78 -18.75 -2.73
CA ALA A 108 11.74 -19.54 -1.95
C ALA A 108 11.67 -21.04 -2.26
N GLN A 109 10.49 -21.60 -2.55
CA GLN A 109 10.31 -23.04 -2.82
C GLN A 109 10.71 -23.46 -4.24
N ASN A 110 10.48 -22.61 -5.24
CA ASN A 110 10.72 -23.00 -6.63
C ASN A 110 12.19 -22.84 -7.07
N GLY A 111 13.07 -22.26 -6.25
CA GLY A 111 14.45 -21.93 -6.65
C GLY A 111 14.54 -20.92 -7.82
N ILE A 112 13.40 -20.55 -8.39
CA ILE A 112 13.20 -19.53 -9.39
C ILE A 112 12.84 -18.29 -8.60
N LEU A 113 13.84 -17.43 -8.40
CA LEU A 113 13.63 -16.02 -8.15
C LEU A 113 12.85 -15.49 -9.37
N ILE A 114 11.52 -15.57 -9.35
CA ILE A 114 10.68 -14.84 -10.29
C ILE A 114 10.89 -13.38 -9.92
N ASN A 115 11.89 -12.81 -10.58
CA ASN A 115 12.27 -11.43 -10.45
C ASN A 115 11.20 -10.61 -11.18
N THR A 116 10.08 -10.36 -10.50
CA THR A 116 9.20 -9.23 -10.83
C THR A 116 9.82 -7.89 -10.42
N ARG A 117 11.07 -7.87 -9.91
CA ARG A 117 11.79 -6.61 -9.81
C ARG A 117 12.01 -6.05 -11.21
N PRO A 118 11.65 -4.79 -11.47
CA PRO A 118 12.31 -4.07 -12.55
C PRO A 118 13.80 -4.18 -12.27
N ARG A 119 14.51 -4.68 -13.27
CA ARG A 119 15.96 -4.91 -13.31
C ARG A 119 16.73 -3.80 -12.57
N SER A 120 17.09 -4.05 -11.32
CA SER A 120 18.23 -3.40 -10.68
C SER A 120 19.27 -4.47 -10.40
N THR A 121 20.17 -4.62 -11.35
CA THR A 121 21.50 -5.15 -11.09
C THR A 121 22.12 -4.30 -9.98
N ASP A 122 22.13 -4.78 -8.75
CA ASP A 122 23.40 -5.20 -8.15
C ASP A 122 23.19 -5.91 -6.81
N THR A 123 23.79 -7.08 -6.73
CA THR A 123 23.89 -7.91 -5.54
C THR A 123 25.14 -7.52 -4.78
N SER A 124 25.00 -6.72 -3.73
CA SER A 124 25.79 -6.83 -2.49
C SER A 124 25.25 -5.86 -1.45
N GLY A 125 24.68 -6.39 -0.36
CA GLY A 125 24.51 -5.71 0.92
C GLY A 125 24.08 -4.24 0.86
N GLY A 126 22.78 -4.05 0.67
CA GLY A 126 21.99 -2.84 0.91
C GLY A 126 22.78 -1.59 1.29
N LEU A 127 22.92 -0.69 0.31
CA LEU A 127 22.76 0.77 0.42
C LEU A 127 23.10 1.35 -0.96
N MET A 128 22.06 1.75 -1.72
CA MET A 128 22.28 2.41 -3.00
C MET A 128 22.81 3.83 -2.77
N VAL A 129 23.75 4.26 -3.62
CA VAL A 129 24.36 5.58 -3.55
C VAL A 129 24.16 6.27 -4.90
N GLN A 130 23.48 7.41 -4.90
CA GLN A 130 23.24 8.23 -6.09
C GLN A 130 24.53 8.96 -6.51
N GLY A 131 24.77 9.10 -7.82
CA GLY A 131 25.96 9.76 -8.38
C GLY A 131 27.02 8.79 -8.96
N VAL A 132 26.86 7.48 -8.75
CA VAL A 132 27.77 6.43 -9.26
C VAL A 132 26.99 5.24 -9.80
N GLU A 133 26.32 5.44 -10.94
CA GLU A 133 25.59 4.37 -11.64
C GLU A 133 26.54 3.43 -12.40
N GLY A 134 26.36 2.12 -12.23
CA GLY A 134 27.13 1.09 -12.95
C GLY A 134 28.57 0.87 -12.47
N LEU A 135 28.96 1.45 -11.32
CA LEU A 135 30.27 1.27 -10.70
C LEU A 135 30.18 0.42 -9.44
N LEU A 136 31.17 -0.46 -9.24
CA LEU A 136 31.33 -1.21 -7.99
C LEU A 136 31.53 -0.21 -6.83
N THR A 137 30.64 -0.21 -5.85
CA THR A 137 30.70 0.67 -4.68
C THR A 137 31.04 -0.11 -3.42
N GLN A 138 31.82 0.49 -2.52
CA GLN A 138 32.14 -0.08 -1.21
C GLN A 138 32.18 1.01 -0.14
N LEU A 139 31.78 0.68 1.09
CA LEU A 139 31.86 1.61 2.22
C LEU A 139 33.28 1.68 2.79
N GLY A 140 33.73 2.89 3.09
CA GLY A 140 35.04 3.15 3.68
C GLY A 140 35.12 2.65 5.12
N ARG A 141 35.93 1.62 5.35
CA ARG A 141 36.18 1.03 6.70
C ARG A 141 36.75 2.00 7.73
N CYS A 142 37.28 3.14 7.29
CA CYS A 142 37.89 4.14 8.16
C CYS A 142 36.88 5.07 8.85
N CYS A 143 35.68 5.25 8.27
CA CYS A 143 34.65 6.12 8.83
C CYS A 143 33.28 5.46 8.92
N ASN A 144 33.13 4.23 8.42
CA ASN A 144 31.92 3.40 8.49
C ASN A 144 30.62 4.22 8.31
N PRO A 145 30.44 4.84 7.13
CA PRO A 145 29.34 5.76 6.89
C PRO A 145 27.98 5.06 7.06
N ILE A 146 27.04 5.72 7.73
CA ILE A 146 25.68 5.21 7.96
C ILE A 146 24.62 6.04 7.22
N PRO A 147 23.44 5.48 6.91
CA PRO A 147 22.37 6.21 6.23
C PRO A 147 21.99 7.48 6.98
N GLY A 148 21.99 8.61 6.27
CA GLY A 148 21.77 9.94 6.85
C GLY A 148 23.04 10.77 7.09
N ASP A 149 24.22 10.14 7.10
CA ASP A 149 25.49 10.89 7.14
C ASP A 149 25.74 11.61 5.81
N PRO A 150 26.33 12.82 5.81
CA PRO A 150 26.85 13.43 4.58
C PRO A 150 28.02 12.59 4.06
N ILE A 151 27.92 12.12 2.81
CA ILE A 151 28.90 11.23 2.19
C ILE A 151 29.52 11.82 0.92
N THR A 152 30.70 11.30 0.55
CA THR A 152 31.43 11.61 -0.69
C THR A 152 32.07 10.34 -1.24
N GLY A 153 32.12 10.20 -2.56
CA GLY A 153 32.71 9.06 -3.24
C GLY A 153 34.14 9.33 -3.66
N TYR A 154 35.03 8.34 -3.56
CA TYR A 154 36.39 8.43 -4.05
C TYR A 154 36.70 7.27 -5.01
N VAL A 155 37.07 7.59 -6.26
CA VAL A 155 37.39 6.60 -7.29
C VAL A 155 38.75 5.97 -7.00
N THR A 156 38.79 4.69 -6.64
CA THR A 156 40.04 3.95 -6.40
C THR A 156 40.62 3.35 -7.69
N LYS A 157 41.92 3.03 -7.71
CA LYS A 157 42.53 2.33 -8.86
C LYS A 157 42.15 0.85 -8.78
N GLY A 158 41.18 0.42 -9.58
CA GLY A 158 40.83 -0.99 -9.78
C GLY A 158 39.90 -1.62 -8.72
N ARG A 159 39.40 -0.87 -7.72
CA ARG A 159 38.43 -1.38 -6.73
C ARG A 159 37.11 -0.61 -6.72
N GLY A 160 36.79 0.08 -7.82
CA GLY A 160 35.59 0.91 -7.94
C GLY A 160 35.64 2.16 -7.06
N VAL A 161 34.49 2.56 -6.53
CA VAL A 161 34.31 3.78 -5.74
C VAL A 161 34.17 3.45 -4.26
N THR A 162 34.98 4.08 -3.43
CA THR A 162 34.88 3.97 -1.98
C THR A 162 34.10 5.16 -1.42
N ILE A 163 33.05 4.89 -0.66
CA ILE A 163 32.18 5.89 -0.05
C ILE A 163 32.73 6.25 1.34
N HIS A 164 32.98 7.53 1.56
CA HIS A 164 33.44 8.08 2.83
C HIS A 164 32.43 9.08 3.36
N ARG A 165 32.47 9.38 4.67
CA ARG A 165 31.86 10.61 5.16
C ARG A 165 32.60 11.82 4.64
N THR A 166 31.88 12.91 4.42
CA THR A 166 32.47 14.18 3.95
C THR A 166 33.52 14.72 4.93
N ASP A 167 33.38 14.43 6.23
CA ASP A 167 34.31 14.84 7.29
C ASP A 167 35.43 13.81 7.59
N CYS A 168 35.59 12.78 6.75
CA CYS A 168 36.58 11.74 6.97
C CYS A 168 38.03 12.30 6.89
N PRO A 169 38.93 11.98 7.86
CA PRO A 169 40.33 12.41 7.80
C PRO A 169 41.08 11.96 6.55
N ASN A 170 40.74 10.79 6.00
CA ASN A 170 41.34 10.28 4.77
C ASN A 170 40.91 11.08 3.54
N VAL A 171 39.66 11.51 3.47
CA VAL A 171 39.16 12.43 2.42
C VAL A 171 39.86 13.78 2.55
N SER A 172 39.96 14.32 3.77
CA SER A 172 40.68 15.58 4.02
C SER A 172 42.14 15.52 3.57
N ASN A 173 42.81 14.36 3.74
CA ASN A 173 44.17 14.15 3.28
C ASN A 173 44.29 14.02 1.76
N ILE A 174 43.30 13.44 1.09
CA ILE A 174 43.21 13.38 -0.38
C ILE A 174 43.07 14.79 -0.96
N VAL A 175 42.18 15.60 -0.38
CA VAL A 175 41.99 17.01 -0.77
C VAL A 175 43.28 17.81 -0.58
N ARG A 176 43.95 17.66 0.57
CA ARG A 176 45.25 18.31 0.85
C ARG A 176 46.35 17.93 -0.14
N ARG A 177 46.31 16.71 -0.69
CA ARG A 177 47.28 16.21 -1.68
C ARG A 177 46.95 16.63 -3.12
N GLY A 178 45.83 17.33 -3.34
CA GLY A 178 45.43 17.83 -4.65
C GLY A 178 44.78 16.79 -5.56
N ASP A 179 44.45 15.59 -5.07
CA ASP A 179 43.80 14.53 -5.87
C ASP A 179 42.26 14.67 -5.83
N THR A 180 41.76 15.88 -6.07
CA THR A 180 40.33 16.21 -6.00
C THR A 180 39.55 15.75 -7.21
N GLN A 181 40.22 15.49 -8.34
CA GLN A 181 39.59 15.03 -9.59
C GLN A 181 38.92 13.65 -9.47
N ARG A 182 39.24 12.91 -8.41
CA ARG A 182 38.73 11.56 -8.15
C ARG A 182 37.66 11.53 -7.07
N LEU A 183 37.29 12.69 -6.53
CA LEU A 183 36.14 12.84 -5.65
C LEU A 183 34.89 13.01 -6.50
N ILE A 184 33.85 12.27 -6.13
CA ILE A 184 32.53 12.32 -6.76
C ILE A 184 31.53 12.70 -5.68
N ASP A 185 30.60 13.58 -6.05
CA ASP A 185 29.48 13.91 -5.18
C ASP A 185 28.49 12.75 -5.17
N VAL A 186 28.17 12.27 -3.98
CA VAL A 186 27.32 11.10 -3.82
C VAL A 186 26.35 11.29 -2.67
N GLN A 187 25.18 10.67 -2.77
CA GLN A 187 24.13 10.78 -1.76
C GLN A 187 23.57 9.41 -1.45
N TRP A 188 23.08 9.22 -0.22
CA TRP A 188 22.32 8.03 0.11
C TRP A 188 21.09 7.98 -0.78
N ALA A 189 20.85 6.84 -1.43
CA ALA A 189 19.55 6.59 -2.01
C ALA A 189 18.53 6.57 -0.87
N THR A 190 17.58 7.49 -0.93
CA THR A 190 16.33 7.36 -0.18
C THR A 190 15.77 5.98 -0.52
N GLU A 191 15.29 5.23 0.49
CA GLU A 191 14.59 3.96 0.27
C GLU A 191 13.67 4.16 -0.92
N ARG A 192 13.98 3.51 -2.06
CA ARG A 192 13.02 3.46 -3.15
C ARG A 192 11.82 2.76 -2.54
N SER A 193 10.71 3.47 -2.46
CA SER A 193 9.41 2.84 -2.22
C SER A 193 9.34 1.69 -3.20
N GLU A 194 9.42 0.45 -2.70
CA GLU A 194 9.33 -0.73 -3.55
C GLU A 194 7.91 -0.74 -4.11
N THR A 195 7.73 -0.11 -5.27
CA THR A 195 6.47 -0.15 -5.97
C THR A 195 6.31 -1.51 -6.61
N TYR A 196 5.12 -2.08 -6.52
CA TYR A 196 4.80 -3.36 -7.12
C TYR A 196 3.73 -3.19 -8.20
N PRO A 197 3.80 -3.97 -9.29
CA PRO A 197 2.81 -3.91 -10.36
C PRO A 197 1.49 -4.51 -9.89
N VAL A 198 0.41 -3.72 -9.98
CA VAL A 198 -0.96 -4.14 -9.69
C VAL A 198 -1.81 -4.00 -10.94
N LYS A 199 -2.43 -5.10 -11.38
CA LYS A 199 -3.43 -5.08 -12.44
C LYS A 199 -4.75 -4.56 -11.89
N ILE A 200 -5.35 -3.59 -12.58
CA ILE A 200 -6.68 -3.08 -12.33
C ILE A 200 -7.55 -3.23 -13.59
N GLN A 201 -8.85 -3.33 -13.37
CA GLN A 201 -9.86 -3.41 -14.40
C GLN A 201 -10.94 -2.36 -14.12
N ILE A 202 -11.24 -1.56 -15.13
CA ILE A 202 -12.21 -0.47 -15.07
C ILE A 202 -13.29 -0.78 -16.11
N SER A 203 -14.53 -0.81 -15.66
CA SER A 203 -15.72 -0.94 -16.51
C SER A 203 -16.43 0.42 -16.56
N ALA A 204 -16.73 0.90 -17.76
CA ALA A 204 -17.30 2.23 -17.95
C ALA A 204 -18.21 2.28 -19.18
N TYR A 205 -19.11 3.26 -19.21
CA TYR A 205 -19.78 3.63 -20.45
C TYR A 205 -18.86 4.53 -21.28
N ASP A 206 -18.58 4.11 -22.50
CA ASP A 206 -17.64 4.79 -23.38
C ASP A 206 -18.11 6.21 -23.72
N ARG A 207 -17.14 7.14 -23.67
CA ARG A 207 -17.34 8.54 -24.05
C ARG A 207 -16.02 9.14 -24.49
N SER A 208 -16.12 10.21 -25.28
CA SER A 208 -14.96 11.01 -25.64
C SER A 208 -14.25 11.51 -24.37
N GLY A 209 -12.94 11.30 -24.30
CA GLY A 209 -12.10 11.72 -23.19
C GLY A 209 -12.03 10.76 -22.00
N LEU A 210 -12.73 9.61 -21.99
CA LEU A 210 -12.71 8.66 -20.86
C LEU A 210 -11.27 8.26 -20.46
N MET A 211 -10.46 7.82 -21.42
CA MET A 211 -9.07 7.43 -21.18
C MET A 211 -8.19 8.59 -20.70
N ARG A 212 -8.46 9.81 -21.17
CA ARG A 212 -7.75 11.01 -20.74
C ARG A 212 -8.00 11.27 -19.25
N ASP A 213 -9.25 11.22 -18.82
CA ASP A 213 -9.63 11.50 -17.44
C ASP A 213 -9.02 10.47 -16.47
N VAL A 214 -9.00 9.19 -16.85
CA VAL A 214 -8.33 8.13 -16.09
C VAL A 214 -6.82 8.37 -16.02
N ALA A 215 -6.17 8.69 -17.16
CA ALA A 215 -4.74 8.92 -17.21
C ALA A 215 -4.30 10.14 -16.38
N ILE A 216 -5.05 11.26 -16.45
CA ILE A 216 -4.78 12.46 -15.64
C ILE A 216 -4.90 12.13 -14.16
N LEU A 217 -5.96 11.43 -13.75
CA LEU A 217 -6.17 11.06 -12.35
C LEU A 217 -5.04 10.18 -11.80
N VAL A 218 -4.57 9.20 -12.58
CA VAL A 218 -3.44 8.34 -12.20
C VAL A 218 -2.14 9.15 -12.13
N ALA A 219 -1.92 10.09 -13.05
CA ALA A 219 -0.76 10.97 -13.05
C ALA A 219 -0.75 11.95 -11.85
N ASP A 220 -1.91 12.51 -11.49
CA ASP A 220 -2.09 13.37 -10.31
C ASP A 220 -1.83 12.63 -8.99
N GLU A 221 -2.00 11.30 -9.01
CA GLU A 221 -1.67 10.42 -7.89
C GLU A 221 -0.19 10.01 -7.86
N HIS A 222 0.62 10.51 -8.79
CA HIS A 222 2.04 10.20 -8.98
C HIS A 222 2.31 8.69 -9.19
N ILE A 223 1.40 8.01 -9.86
CA ILE A 223 1.50 6.56 -10.12
C ILE A 223 1.92 6.32 -11.55
N ASN A 224 2.90 5.44 -11.73
CA ASN A 224 3.32 5.00 -13.04
C ASN A 224 2.35 3.94 -13.59
N MET A 225 1.98 4.07 -14.86
CA MET A 225 1.11 3.12 -15.57
C MET A 225 1.97 2.35 -16.59
N ILE A 226 2.31 1.10 -16.26
CA ILE A 226 3.20 0.25 -17.07
C ILE A 226 2.54 -0.19 -18.37
N SER A 227 1.29 -0.62 -18.29
CA SER A 227 0.53 -1.08 -19.43
C SER A 227 -0.91 -0.65 -19.32
N VAL A 228 -1.53 -0.42 -20.47
CA VAL A 228 -2.94 -0.11 -20.59
C VAL A 228 -3.50 -0.71 -21.86
N GLU A 229 -4.62 -1.38 -21.73
CA GLU A 229 -5.40 -1.96 -22.81
C GLU A 229 -6.84 -1.51 -22.63
N ALA A 230 -7.42 -0.94 -23.68
CA ALA A 230 -8.81 -0.50 -23.70
C ALA A 230 -9.57 -1.23 -24.80
N LEU A 231 -10.63 -1.93 -24.41
CA LEU A 231 -11.50 -2.69 -25.29
C LEU A 231 -12.89 -2.05 -25.25
N THR A 232 -13.41 -1.61 -26.39
CA THR A 232 -14.75 -1.03 -26.49
C THR A 232 -15.70 -2.02 -27.15
N GLY A 233 -16.76 -2.39 -26.42
CA GLY A 233 -17.79 -3.30 -26.90
C GLY A 233 -18.80 -2.60 -27.82
N GLN A 234 -18.88 -3.03 -29.08
CA GLN A 234 -19.71 -2.38 -30.10
C GLN A 234 -21.23 -2.42 -29.85
N LYS A 235 -21.74 -3.34 -29.03
CA LYS A 235 -23.20 -3.52 -28.83
C LYS A 235 -23.77 -2.74 -27.65
N ASN A 236 -22.97 -2.43 -26.62
CA ASN A 236 -23.47 -1.85 -25.37
C ASN A 236 -22.79 -0.53 -24.99
N ASN A 237 -21.90 0.00 -25.84
CA ASN A 237 -21.09 1.18 -25.55
C ASN A 237 -20.35 1.05 -24.19
N LEU A 238 -19.97 -0.18 -23.83
CA LEU A 238 -19.22 -0.49 -22.62
C LEU A 238 -17.74 -0.56 -22.98
N ALA A 239 -16.94 0.25 -22.31
CA ALA A 239 -15.49 0.22 -22.35
C ALA A 239 -14.96 -0.60 -21.18
N LEU A 240 -14.04 -1.51 -21.47
CA LEU A 240 -13.26 -2.24 -20.50
C LEU A 240 -11.80 -1.82 -20.61
N ILE A 241 -11.26 -1.24 -19.54
CA ILE A 241 -9.88 -0.78 -19.49
C ILE A 241 -9.13 -1.66 -18.48
N ASN A 242 -8.13 -2.39 -18.97
CA ASN A 242 -7.19 -3.13 -18.15
C ASN A 242 -5.89 -2.33 -18.06
N ALA A 243 -5.42 -2.03 -16.85
CA ALA A 243 -4.18 -1.29 -16.65
C ALA A 243 -3.30 -1.94 -15.59
N THR A 244 -1.98 -1.82 -15.73
CA THR A 244 -1.02 -2.23 -14.71
C THR A 244 -0.38 -0.98 -14.11
N LEU A 245 -0.58 -0.77 -12.81
CA LEU A 245 -0.09 0.39 -12.07
C LEU A 245 1.06 -0.01 -11.13
N GLU A 246 2.07 0.84 -10.98
CA GLU A 246 3.09 0.70 -9.94
C GLU A 246 2.62 1.34 -8.64
N ILE A 247 2.30 0.51 -7.66
CA ILE A 247 1.71 0.94 -6.40
C ILE A 247 2.72 0.77 -5.26
N GLU A 248 2.85 1.79 -4.41
CA GLU A 248 3.70 1.77 -3.22
C GLU A 248 3.08 0.96 -2.08
N ASP A 249 1.79 1.19 -1.84
CA ASP A 249 1.05 0.54 -0.76
C ASP A 249 -0.46 0.38 -1.07
N VAL A 250 -1.13 -0.37 -0.21
CA VAL A 250 -2.55 -0.64 -0.35
C VAL A 250 -3.41 0.62 -0.20
N VAL A 251 -2.95 1.58 0.59
CA VAL A 251 -3.65 2.83 0.82
C VAL A 251 -3.70 3.65 -0.47
N GLN A 252 -2.60 3.72 -1.22
CA GLN A 252 -2.50 4.36 -2.52
C GLN A 252 -3.42 3.67 -3.54
N LEU A 253 -3.40 2.33 -3.63
CA LEU A 253 -4.32 1.59 -4.52
C LEU A 253 -5.79 1.90 -4.20
N MET A 254 -6.16 1.82 -2.92
CA MET A 254 -7.52 2.08 -2.47
C MET A 254 -7.95 3.52 -2.75
N ARG A 255 -7.06 4.48 -2.57
CA ARG A 255 -7.30 5.90 -2.89
C ARG A 255 -7.58 6.07 -4.37
N VAL A 256 -6.75 5.50 -5.23
CA VAL A 256 -6.84 5.62 -6.69
C VAL A 256 -8.10 4.94 -7.21
N LEU A 257 -8.38 3.70 -6.80
CA LEU A 257 -9.62 3.01 -7.19
C LEU A 257 -10.85 3.82 -6.77
N THR A 258 -10.84 4.43 -5.58
CA THR A 258 -11.98 5.26 -5.11
C THR A 258 -12.14 6.51 -5.96
N LYS A 259 -11.03 7.14 -6.35
CA LYS A 259 -11.04 8.33 -7.19
C LYS A 259 -11.53 8.00 -8.60
N ILE A 260 -11.06 6.89 -9.19
CA ILE A 260 -11.51 6.42 -10.51
C ILE A 260 -13.00 6.12 -10.47
N ASP A 261 -13.50 5.42 -9.46
CA ASP A 261 -14.93 5.07 -9.29
C ASP A 261 -15.86 6.31 -9.23
N ARG A 262 -15.32 7.48 -8.88
CA ARG A 262 -16.06 8.75 -8.83
C ARG A 262 -16.08 9.49 -10.16
N LEU A 263 -15.30 9.07 -11.16
CA LEU A 263 -15.31 9.71 -12.47
C LEU A 263 -16.65 9.45 -13.18
N PRO A 264 -17.17 10.42 -13.94
CA PRO A 264 -18.42 10.25 -14.65
C PRO A 264 -18.30 9.14 -15.69
N ASN A 265 -19.35 8.31 -15.76
CA ASN A 265 -19.50 7.14 -16.62
C ASN A 265 -18.69 5.91 -16.22
N ILE A 266 -17.95 5.93 -15.10
CA ILE A 266 -17.39 4.70 -14.53
C ILE A 266 -18.51 3.90 -13.88
N VAL A 267 -18.62 2.63 -14.25
CA VAL A 267 -19.54 1.66 -13.65
C VAL A 267 -18.87 1.02 -12.44
N GLU A 268 -17.61 0.64 -12.60
CA GLU A 268 -16.82 -0.01 -11.55
C GLU A 268 -15.31 0.13 -11.82
N ALA A 269 -14.54 0.35 -10.76
CA ALA A 269 -13.08 0.19 -10.77
C ALA A 269 -12.65 -0.82 -9.69
N ARG A 270 -12.03 -1.93 -10.12
CA ARG A 270 -11.55 -2.98 -9.21
C ARG A 270 -10.14 -3.42 -9.55
N ARG A 271 -9.46 -4.00 -8.57
CA ARG A 271 -8.24 -4.78 -8.82
C ARG A 271 -8.61 -6.01 -9.65
N SER A 272 -7.74 -6.46 -10.54
CA SER A 272 -7.87 -7.75 -11.22
C SER A 272 -6.79 -8.68 -10.73
N LEU A 273 -7.15 -9.91 -10.35
CA LEU A 273 -6.19 -11.00 -10.33
C LEU A 273 -5.84 -11.32 -11.77
N GLY A 274 -4.58 -11.62 -12.03
CA GLY A 274 -4.11 -12.03 -13.34
C GLY A 274 -2.77 -12.68 -13.25
#